data_AF-A0AAP8T1U9-F1
#
_entry.id   AF-A0AAP8T1U9-F1
#
_cell.length_a   1.000
_cell.length_b   1.000
_cell.length_c   1.000
_cell.angle_alpha   90.00
_cell.angle_beta   90.00
_cell.angle_gamma   90.00
#
_symmetry.space_group_name_H-M   'P 1'
#
loop_
_entity.id
_entity.type
_entity.pdbx_description
1 polymer ?
#
loop_
_entity_poly.entity_id
_entity_poly.type
_entity_poly.pdbx_seq_one_letter_code
_entity_poly.pdbx_strand_id
1 'polypeptide(L)' 'MYEVVGVRFKKAGKIYYFDPNGLAIPKDTFVIVETVRGIEFGKVVVSNKKVGENDVVLPLKKVMRLADEHDRMIVE' A
#
# COMPACT_ATOMS: atom_id res chain seq x y z
N MET A 1 4.90 12.61 12.93
CA MET A 1 4.81 11.14 12.83
C MET A 1 3.73 10.80 11.81
N TYR A 2 4.03 9.94 10.85
CA TYR A 2 3.09 9.50 9.82
C TYR A 2 2.68 8.06 10.06
N GLU A 3 1.42 7.74 9.77
CA GLU A 3 0.96 6.37 9.70
C GLU A 3 1.11 5.88 8.26
N VAL A 4 1.72 4.70 8.09
CA VAL A 4 1.97 4.12 6.76
C VAL A 4 1.66 2.64 6.72
N VAL A 5 1.40 2.14 5.52
CA VAL A 5 1.43 0.70 5.18
C VAL A 5 2.46 0.46 4.09
N GLY A 6 3.15 -0.68 4.17
CA GLY A 6 4.15 -1.09 3.18
C GLY A 6 3.54 -2.02 2.14
N VAL A 7 3.50 -1.56 0.89
CA VAL A 7 2.91 -2.28 -0.24
C VAL A 7 4.01 -2.76 -1.20
N ARG A 8 3.85 -3.98 -1.71
CA ARG A 8 4.73 -4.58 -2.70
C ARG A 8 3.89 -5.12 -3.86
N PHE A 9 4.28 -4.75 -5.08
CA PHE A 9 3.55 -5.10 -6.31
C PHE A 9 4.05 -6.41 -6.97
N LYS A 10 5.30 -6.80 -6.73
CA LYS A 10 5.92 -8.03 -7.30
C LYS A 10 6.60 -8.83 -6.20
N LYS A 11 6.63 -10.17 -6.30
CA LYS A 11 7.20 -11.06 -5.27
C LYS A 11 8.59 -10.65 -4.77
N ALA A 12 9.50 -10.27 -5.68
CA ALA A 12 10.86 -9.80 -5.40
C ALA A 12 11.05 -8.27 -5.52
N GLY A 13 9.98 -7.48 -5.37
CA GLY A 13 10.01 -6.03 -5.56
C GLY A 13 10.40 -5.21 -4.31
N LYS A 14 10.72 -3.93 -4.53
CA LYS A 14 10.84 -2.92 -3.47
C LYS A 14 9.51 -2.75 -2.73
N ILE A 15 9.59 -2.40 -1.45
CA ILE A 15 8.43 -2.01 -0.64
C ILE A 15 8.28 -0.50 -0.74
N TYR A 16 7.06 -0.06 -1.01
CA TYR A 16 6.69 1.35 -1.07
C TYR A 16 5.73 1.66 0.08
N TYR A 17 5.90 2.82 0.72
CA TYR A 17 5.01 3.25 1.79
C TYR A 17 3.89 4.12 1.26
N PHE A 18 2.68 3.83 1.74
CA PHE A 18 1.46 4.55 1.41
C PHE A 18 0.76 4.99 2.70
N ASP A 19 0.05 6.10 2.62
CA ASP A 19 -0.89 6.54 3.64
C ASP A 19 -2.10 5.58 3.66
N PRO A 20 -2.40 4.91 4.78
CA PRO A 20 -3.54 3.99 4.88
C PRO A 20 -4.90 4.70 4.78
N ASN A 21 -4.93 6.03 4.75
CA ASN A 21 -6.14 6.84 4.66
C ASN A 21 -7.15 6.51 5.77
N GLY A 22 -6.64 6.26 6.98
CA GLY A 22 -7.43 5.88 8.17
C GLY A 22 -7.88 4.41 8.20
N LEU A 23 -7.52 3.59 7.20
CA LEU A 23 -7.87 2.17 7.17
C LEU A 23 -6.95 1.35 8.08
N ALA A 24 -7.53 0.44 8.86
CA ALA A 24 -6.78 -0.62 9.53
C ALA A 24 -6.55 -1.76 8.54
N ILE A 25 -5.31 -1.92 8.06
CA ILE A 25 -4.96 -2.87 7.01
C ILE A 25 -3.99 -3.93 7.55
N PRO A 26 -4.46 -5.19 7.70
CA PRO A 26 -3.60 -6.29 8.13
C PRO A 26 -2.48 -6.59 7.13
N LYS A 27 -1.44 -7.25 7.64
CA LYS A 27 -0.41 -7.84 6.78
C LYS A 27 -1.03 -8.95 5.92
N ASP A 28 -0.46 -9.16 4.74
CA ASP A 28 -0.88 -10.15 3.76
C ASP A 28 -2.24 -9.88 3.10
N THR A 29 -2.84 -8.73 3.36
CA THR A 29 -4.01 -8.21 2.63
C THR A 29 -3.59 -7.59 1.29
N PHE A 30 -4.50 -7.57 0.33
CA PHE A 30 -4.31 -6.91 -0.96
C PHE A 30 -5.06 -5.57 -0.99
N VAL A 31 -4.48 -4.58 -1.65
CA VAL A 31 -4.97 -3.21 -1.69
C VAL A 31 -4.88 -2.63 -3.09
N ILE A 32 -5.76 -1.67 -3.35
CA ILE A 32 -5.72 -0.82 -4.52
C ILE A 32 -5.14 0.53 -4.10
N VAL A 33 -4.09 0.97 -4.78
CA VAL A 33 -3.38 2.22 -4.48
C VAL A 33 -3.27 3.10 -5.72
N GLU A 34 -3.16 4.40 -5.51
CA GLU A 34 -2.89 5.36 -6.58
C GLU A 34 -1.37 5.59 -6.70
N THR A 35 -0.80 5.30 -7.86
CA THR A 35 0.61 5.58 -8.19
C THR A 35 0.70 6.67 -9.25
N VAL A 36 1.91 7.13 -9.54
CA VAL A 36 2.17 8.09 -10.64
C VAL A 36 1.81 7.54 -12.02
N ARG A 37 1.62 6.21 -12.15
CA ARG A 37 1.24 5.55 -13.40
C ARG A 37 -0.25 5.22 -13.47
N GLY A 38 -1.01 5.53 -12.42
CA GLY A 38 -2.42 5.20 -12.30
C GLY A 38 -2.70 4.26 -11.13
N ILE A 39 -3.77 3.49 -11.24
CA ILE A 39 -4.22 2.58 -10.18
C ILE A 39 -3.42 1.28 -10.26
N GLU A 40 -2.89 0.81 -9.12
CA GLU A 40 -2.17 -0.45 -9.05
C GLU A 40 -2.69 -1.35 -7.92
N PHE A 41 -2.65 -2.67 -8.17
CA PHE A 41 -2.94 -3.72 -7.21
C PHE A 41 -1.66 -4.17 -6.52
N GLY A 42 -1.64 -4.14 -5.19
CA GLY A 42 -0.45 -4.51 -4.42
C GLY A 42 -0.77 -5.33 -3.18
N LYS A 43 0.23 -6.05 -2.69
CA LYS A 43 0.16 -6.81 -1.45
C LYS A 43 0.77 -6.02 -0.29
N VAL A 44 0.05 -5.93 0.81
CA VAL A 44 0.54 -5.35 2.06
C VAL A 44 1.49 -6.34 2.72
N VAL A 45 2.75 -5.94 2.85
CA VAL A 45 3.81 -6.72 3.49
C VAL A 45 4.25 -6.13 4.82
N VAL A 46 3.87 -4.87 5.09
CA VAL A 46 3.99 -4.21 6.39
C VAL A 46 2.62 -3.59 6.70
N SER A 47 1.97 -4.05 7.77
CA SER A 47 0.72 -3.47 8.28
C SER A 47 0.93 -2.03 8.78
N ASN A 48 -0.15 -1.37 9.21
CA ASN A 48 -0.09 -0.02 9.75
C ASN A 48 1.07 0.15 10.75
N LYS A 49 1.93 1.13 10.47
CA LYS A 49 3.11 1.45 11.27
C LYS A 49 3.26 2.95 11.37
N LYS A 50 3.63 3.45 12.55
CA LYS A 50 4.04 4.85 12.73
C LYS A 50 5.52 5.01 12.42
N VAL A 51 5.85 6.03 11.64
CA VAL A 51 7.20 6.35 11.18
C VAL A 51 7.49 7.85 11.34
N GLY A 52 8.77 8.19 11.49
CA GLY A 52 9.23 9.58 11.50
C GLY A 52 9.16 10.20 10.11
N GLU A 53 9.31 11.53 10.03
CA GLU A 53 9.29 12.25 8.74
C GLU A 53 10.52 11.90 7.88
N ASN A 54 11.66 11.62 8.52
CA ASN A 54 12.90 11.24 7.85
C ASN A 54 12.93 9.77 7.37
N ASP A 55 11.95 8.96 7.77
CA ASP A 55 11.88 7.53 7.43
C ASP A 55 11.07 7.27 6.13
N VAL A 56 10.43 8.31 5.59
CA VAL A 56 9.53 8.22 4.43
C VAL A 56 9.76 9.32 3.41
N VAL A 57 9.38 9.05 2.17
CA VAL A 57 9.38 10.06 1.10
C VAL A 57 7.99 10.67 1.03
N LEU A 58 7.91 11.99 1.17
CA LEU A 58 6.69 12.78 1.05
C LEU A 58 6.54 13.38 -0.37
N PRO A 59 5.31 13.61 -0.86
CA PRO A 59 4.04 13.24 -0.23
C PRO A 59 3.76 11.74 -0.37
N LEU A 60 3.17 11.15 0.68
CA LEU A 60 2.71 9.77 0.62
C LEU A 60 1.50 9.67 -0.32
N LYS A 61 1.56 8.71 -1.23
CA LYS A 61 0.37 8.29 -1.98
C LYS A 61 -0.57 7.51 -1.07
N LYS A 62 -1.85 7.48 -1.40
CA LYS A 62 -2.88 6.90 -0.55
C LYS A 62 -3.28 5.50 -0.99
N VAL A 63 -3.62 4.68 -0.01
CA VAL A 63 -4.44 3.50 -0.25
C VAL A 63 -5.87 3.97 -0.57
N MET A 64 -6.40 3.53 -1.70
CA MET A 64 -7.76 3.86 -2.10
C MET A 64 -8.76 2.97 -1.37
N ARG A 65 -8.52 1.65 -1.39
CA ARG A 65 -9.38 0.65 -0.75
C ARG A 65 -8.67 -0.69 -0.60
N LEU A 66 -9.27 -1.58 0.20
CA LEU A 66 -8.95 -3.01 0.15
C LEU A 66 -9.34 -3.58 -1.23
N ALA A 67 -8.52 -4.49 -1.73
CA ALA A 67 -8.81 -5.19 -2.97
C ALA A 67 -9.87 -6.28 -2.74
N ASP A 68 -10.79 -6.40 -3.69
CA ASP A 68 -11.81 -7.44 -3.71
C ASP A 68 -11.35 -8.65 -4.55
N GLU A 69 -12.24 -9.60 -4.80
CA GLU A 69 -11.94 -10.78 -5.61
C GLU A 69 -11.76 -10.44 -7.09
N HIS A 70 -12.45 -9.43 -7.61
CA HIS A 70 -12.36 -9.04 -9.02
C HIS A 70 -11.00 -8.43 -9.32
N ASP A 71 -10.46 -7.62 -8.40
CA ASP A 71 -9.13 -7.05 -8.53
C ASP A 71 -8.04 -8.12 -8.65
N ARG A 72 -8.20 -9.25 -7.94
CA ARG A 72 -7.25 -10.37 -8.00
C ARG A 72 -7.26 -11.06 -9.36
N MET A 73 -8.46 -11.27 -9.92
CA MET A 73 -8.62 -11.93 -11.22
C MET A 73 -8.05 -11.13 -12.40
N ILE A 74 -7.88 -9.82 -12.27
CA ILE A 74 -7.31 -8.96 -13.32
C ILE A 74 -5.77 -9.07 -13.36
N VAL A 75 -5.14 -9.50 -12.28
CA VAL A 75 -3.68 -9.42 -12.08
C VAL A 75 -3.00 -10.78 -12.00
N GLU A 76 -3.72 -11.83 -11.57
CA GLU A 76 -3.29 -13.23 -11.73
C GLU A 76 -3.49 -13.74 -13.16
#